data_AF-A0A942ZEH5-F1
#
_entry.id   AF-A0A942ZEH5-F1
#
_cell.length_a   1.000
_cell.length_b   1.000
_cell.length_c   1.000
_cell.angle_alpha   90.00
_cell.angle_beta   90.00
_cell.angle_gamma   90.00
#
_symmetry.space_group_name_H-M   'P 1'
#
loop_
_entity.id
_entity.type
_entity.pdbx_description
1 polymer ?
#
loop_
_entity_poly.entity_id
_entity_poly.type
_entity_poly.pdbx_seq_one_letter_code
_entity_poly.pdbx_strand_id
1 'polypeptide(L)'
;MPYVNQEEIPEWMHYGLKGSVEQLFIPTNQPLQAELNHFLNCVRGKETPRITGESALNALRVIWNIQEKLGFFAQDNNALSIAAE
;
A
#
# COMPACT_ATOMS: atom_id res chain seq x y z
N MET A 1 -22.97 -2.67 -22.31
CA MET A 1 -23.89 -1.96 -21.39
C MET A 1 -24.68 -0.99 -22.23
N PRO A 2 -26.01 -0.91 -22.13
CA PRO A 2 -26.78 0.00 -22.97
C PRO A 2 -26.41 1.44 -22.63
N TYR A 3 -26.18 2.25 -23.66
CA TYR A 3 -25.94 3.68 -23.49
C TYR A 3 -27.26 4.34 -23.09
N VAL A 4 -27.33 4.84 -21.85
CA VAL A 4 -28.46 5.65 -21.40
C VAL A 4 -28.28 7.04 -22.00
N ASN A 5 -29.23 7.48 -22.82
CA ASN A 5 -29.27 8.86 -23.32
C ASN A 5 -29.38 9.81 -22.13
N GLN A 6 -28.37 10.66 -21.95
CA GLN A 6 -28.24 11.54 -20.78
C GLN A 6 -29.22 12.72 -20.79
N GLU A 7 -29.92 12.95 -21.91
CA GLU A 7 -30.85 14.08 -22.09
C GLU A 7 -32.23 13.88 -21.42
N GLU A 8 -32.60 12.64 -21.04
CA GLU A 8 -33.88 12.35 -20.37
C GLU A 8 -33.76 12.16 -18.85
N ILE A 9 -32.59 12.45 -18.26
CA ILE A 9 -32.35 12.20 -16.84
C ILE A 9 -32.85 13.39 -16.00
N PRO A 10 -33.79 13.18 -15.06
CA PRO A 10 -34.27 14.24 -14.17
C PRO A 10 -33.15 14.89 -13.36
N GLU A 11 -33.27 16.19 -13.08
CA GLU A 11 -32.18 16.99 -12.49
C GLU A 11 -31.62 16.40 -11.17
N TRP A 12 -32.47 15.81 -10.34
CA TRP A 12 -32.13 15.18 -9.06
C TRP A 12 -31.38 13.85 -9.18
N MET A 13 -31.27 13.29 -10.40
CA MET A 13 -30.59 12.04 -10.70
C MET A 13 -29.17 12.27 -11.28
N HIS A 14 -28.71 13.53 -11.35
CA HIS A 14 -27.32 13.88 -11.67
C HIS A 14 -26.34 13.60 -10.52
N TYR A 15 -26.37 12.41 -9.92
CA TYR A 15 -25.31 11.94 -9.02
C TYR A 15 -24.31 11.09 -9.82
N GLY A 16 -23.53 11.76 -10.67
CA GLY A 16 -22.38 11.15 -11.33
C GLY A 16 -21.11 11.49 -10.59
N LEU A 17 -20.28 10.49 -10.29
CA LEU A 17 -18.88 10.75 -9.92
C LEU A 17 -18.24 11.46 -11.11
N LYS A 18 -18.03 12.79 -11.04
CA LYS A 18 -17.19 13.53 -11.98
C LYS A 18 -15.73 13.14 -11.73
N GLY A 19 -15.40 11.88 -12.03
CA GLY A 19 -14.05 11.35 -11.91
C GLY A 19 -13.20 11.95 -13.01
N SER A 20 -12.38 12.94 -12.68
CA SER A 20 -11.25 13.33 -13.52
C SER A 20 -10.27 12.16 -13.55
N VAL A 21 -10.12 11.50 -14.69
CA VAL A 21 -9.09 10.46 -14.88
C VAL A 21 -7.78 11.19 -15.15
N GLU A 22 -7.03 11.50 -14.10
CA GLU A 22 -5.64 11.95 -14.26
C GLU A 22 -4.81 10.79 -14.82
N GLN A 23 -4.27 10.97 -16.02
CA GLN A 23 -3.31 10.03 -16.58
C GLN A 23 -1.97 10.20 -15.84
N LEU A 24 -1.71 9.29 -14.91
CA LEU A 24 -0.42 9.21 -14.23
C LEU A 24 0.63 8.70 -15.20
N PHE A 25 1.63 9.52 -15.49
CA PHE A 25 2.84 9.07 -16.16
C PHE A 25 3.63 8.20 -15.16
N ILE A 26 3.59 6.88 -15.34
CA ILE A 26 4.39 5.95 -14.55
C ILE A 26 5.71 5.77 -15.31
N PRO A 27 6.84 6.27 -14.78
CA PRO A 27 8.13 6.05 -15.40
C PRO A 27 8.39 4.54 -15.49
N THR A 28 8.87 4.06 -16.64
CA THR A 28 9.23 2.65 -16.87
C THR A 28 10.50 2.22 -16.13
N ASN A 29 10.98 3.02 -15.18
CA ASN A 29 12.18 2.71 -14.43
C ASN A 29 11.92 1.49 -13.55
N GLN A 30 12.80 0.50 -13.61
CA GLN A 30 12.69 -0.72 -12.81
C GLN A 30 12.83 -0.36 -11.33
N PRO A 31 11.75 -0.46 -10.52
CA PRO A 31 11.73 0.10 -9.17
C PRO A 31 12.76 -0.58 -8.26
N LEU A 32 12.94 -1.90 -8.42
CA LEU A 32 13.95 -2.65 -7.68
C LEU A 32 15.38 -2.16 -7.99
N GLN A 33 15.67 -1.92 -9.27
CA GLN A 33 16.99 -1.45 -9.68
C GLN A 33 17.26 -0.03 -9.17
N ALA A 34 16.25 0.83 -9.17
CA ALA A 34 16.35 2.18 -8.63
C ALA A 34 16.66 2.18 -7.13
N GLU A 35 15.96 1.36 -6.35
CA GLU A 35 16.18 1.23 -4.90
C GLU A 35 17.55 0.63 -4.55
N LEU A 36 18.00 -0.40 -5.29
CA LEU A 36 19.34 -0.97 -5.07
C LEU A 36 20.46 0.05 -5.34
N ASN A 37 20.32 0.86 -6.38
CA ASN A 37 21.27 1.94 -6.68
C ASN A 37 21.25 3.00 -5.57
N HIS A 38 20.06 3.41 -5.11
CA HIS A 38 19.92 4.36 -4.00
C HIS A 38 20.58 3.83 -2.71
N PHE A 39 20.36 2.56 -2.38
CA PHE A 39 20.98 1.90 -1.23
C PHE A 39 22.51 1.93 -1.31
N LEU A 40 23.09 1.53 -2.46
CA LEU A 40 24.54 1.57 -2.66
C LEU A 40 25.11 2.99 -2.56
N ASN A 41 24.39 4.00 -3.07
CA ASN A 41 24.80 5.40 -2.96
C ASN A 41 24.76 5.89 -1.51
N CYS A 42 23.77 5.48 -0.72
CA CYS A 42 23.69 5.78 0.70
C CYS A 42 24.86 5.16 1.48
N VAL A 43 25.17 3.88 1.24
CA VAL A 43 26.31 3.19 1.88
C VAL A 43 27.64 3.85 1.53
N ARG A 44 27.78 4.36 0.30
CA ARG A 44 28.98 5.07 -0.17
C ARG A 44 29.06 6.52 0.32
N GLY A 45 28.07 7.00 1.09
CA GLY A 45 28.01 8.37 1.59
C GLY A 45 27.70 9.43 0.53
N LYS A 46 27.20 9.02 -0.65
CA LYS A 46 26.89 9.92 -1.77
C LYS A 46 25.48 10.49 -1.72
N GLU A 47 24.56 9.79 -1.06
CA GLU A 47 23.16 10.19 -0.89
C GLU A 47 22.72 9.99 0.56
N THR A 48 21.73 10.77 1.00
CA THR A 48 21.08 10.56 2.30
C THR A 48 19.89 9.62 2.12
N PRO A 49 19.66 8.68 3.06
CA PRO A 49 18.52 7.79 3.00
C PRO A 49 17.23 8.60 3.01
N ARG A 50 16.32 8.31 2.08
CA ARG A 50 15.03 9.00 1.97
C ARG A 50 14.10 8.71 3.15
N ILE A 51 14.30 7.57 3.81
CA ILE A 51 13.51 7.10 4.94
C ILE A 51 14.45 6.83 6.11
N THR A 52 14.15 7.39 7.28
CA THR A 52 14.92 7.15 8.51
C THR A 52 14.53 5.83 9.17
N GLY A 53 15.42 5.29 10.01
CA GLY A 53 15.16 4.08 10.79
C GLY A 53 13.94 4.23 11.71
N GLU A 54 13.75 5.41 12.30
CA GLU A 54 12.60 5.71 13.16
C GLU A 54 11.28 5.64 12.38
N SER A 55 11.27 6.15 11.15
CA SER A 55 10.08 6.08 10.29
C SER A 55 9.74 4.64 9.95
N ALA A 56 10.74 3.81 9.63
CA ALA A 56 10.54 2.40 9.37
C ALA A 56 10.01 1.66 10.61
N LEU A 57 10.56 1.94 11.79
CA LEU A 57 10.10 1.34 13.05
C LEU A 57 8.65 1.71 13.38
N ASN A 58 8.26 2.96 13.16
CA ASN A 58 6.89 3.40 13.39
C ASN A 58 5.90 2.69 12.46
N ALA A 59 6.26 2.47 11.20
CA ALA A 59 5.45 1.69 10.27
C ALA A 59 5.24 0.25 10.76
N LEU A 60 6.31 -0.41 11.24
CA LEU A 60 6.24 -1.76 11.80
C LEU A 60 5.33 -1.84 13.04
N ARG A 61 5.41 -0.85 13.94
CA ARG A 61 4.53 -0.77 15.12
C ARG A 61 3.05 -0.69 14.75
N VAL A 62 2.71 0.05 13.69
CA VAL A 62 1.34 0.13 13.18
C VAL A 62 0.92 -1.22 12.60
N ILE A 63 1.78 -1.87 11.82
CA ILE A 63 1.51 -3.20 11.27
C ILE A 63 1.24 -4.21 12.39
N TRP A 64 2.06 -4.26 13.43
CA TRP A 64 1.86 -5.18 14.56
C TRP A 64 0.55 -4.92 15.31
N ASN A 65 0.18 -3.65 15.53
CA ASN A 65 -1.11 -3.30 16.14
C ASN A 65 -2.28 -3.78 15.27
N ILE A 66 -2.20 -3.59 13.95
CA ILE A 66 -3.22 -4.07 13.03
C ILE A 66 -3.31 -5.59 13.10
N GLN A 67 -2.16 -6.29 13.12
CA GLN A 67 -2.12 -7.75 13.18
C GLN A 67 -2.73 -8.31 14.48
N GLU A 68 -2.44 -7.66 15.61
CA GLU A 68 -3.03 -8.00 16.90
C GLU A 68 -4.55 -7.80 16.88
N LYS A 69 -5.03 -6.67 16.37
CA LYS A 69 -6.48 -6.37 16.26
C LYS A 69 -7.21 -7.31 15.31
N LEU A 70 -6.55 -7.78 14.26
CA LEU A 70 -7.09 -8.76 13.32
C LEU A 70 -7.00 -10.21 13.84
N GLY A 71 -6.35 -10.43 14.98
CA GLY A 71 -6.26 -11.74 15.63
C GLY A 71 -5.32 -12.72 14.95
N PHE A 72 -4.37 -12.27 14.11
CA PHE A 72 -3.43 -13.17 13.42
C PHE A 72 -2.55 -13.97 14.39
N PHE A 73 -2.28 -13.44 15.58
CA PHE A 73 -1.47 -14.11 16.61
C PHE A 73 -2.27 -15.07 17.52
N ALA A 74 -3.59 -15.19 17.34
CA ALA A 74 -4.42 -16.10 18.13
C ALA A 74 -4.34 -17.56 17.65
N GLN A 75 -3.84 -17.82 16.43
CA GLN A 75 -3.79 -19.17 15.85
C GLN A 75 -2.51 -19.97 16.16
N ASP A 76 -1.42 -19.32 16.58
CA ASP A 76 -0.14 -20.01 16.81
C ASP A 76 -0.12 -20.87 18.09
N ASN A 77 -1.01 -20.61 19.05
CA ASN A 77 -1.07 -21.37 20.30
C ASN A 77 -1.63 -22.79 20.13
N ASN A 78 -2.33 -23.10 19.03
CA ASN A 78 -2.95 -24.41 18.82
C ASN A 78 -2.10 -25.37 17.99
N ALA A 79 -1.07 -24.88 17.29
CA ALA A 79 -0.14 -25.73 16.52
C ALA A 79 0.94 -26.37 17.42
N LEU A 80 1.30 -25.71 18.53
CA LEU A 80 2.29 -26.21 19.50
C LEU A 80 1.75 -27.29 20.45
N SER A 81 0.43 -27.35 20.68
CA SER A 81 -0.18 -28.39 21.53
C SER A 81 -0.31 -29.74 20.84
N ILE A 82 -0.55 -29.76 19.51
CA ILE A 82 -0.76 -30.98 18.73
C ILE A 82 0.56 -31.74 18.48
N ALA A 83 1.69 -31.05 18.47
CA ALA A 83 3.01 -31.68 18.28
C ALA A 83 3.59 -32.34 19.55
N ALA A 84 2.89 -32.23 20.68
CA ALA A 84 3.33 -32.73 21.99
C ALA A 84 2.51 -33.92 22.51
N GLU A 85 1.64 -34.52 21.68
CA GLU A 85 0.86 -35.73 22.01
C GLU A 85 1.37 -36.98 21.29
#